data_AF-A0A971FI53-F1
#
_entry.id   AF-A0A971FI53-F1
#
_cell.length_a   1.000
_cell.length_b   1.000
_cell.length_c   1.000
_cell.angle_alpha   90.00
_cell.angle_beta   90.00
_cell.angle_gamma   90.00
#
_symmetry.space_group_name_H-M   'P 1'
#
loop_
_entity.id
_entity.type
_entity.pdbx_description
1 polymer ?
#
loop_
_entity_poly.entity_id
_entity_poly.type
_entity_poly.pdbx_seq_one_letter_code
_entity_poly.pdbx_strand_id
1 'polypeptide(L)'
;MNTVFNIASPFLYLATGTAMATFVCFGVWSLQQRFIKYEEWAIRTQALILFMVLLFYILEITTLRLLLVKEPVYFLFSLLGLLAAGFALYGHILVSLLSRMLVELVVPNNPGKRDVPRLGPAEILEHAEDWEGALNEYYVLAQIYPGNPLIYGRIARNLMKLERPGEAVRWLERSLKHTDQPEDALVLLRRLWDTYLSLGDHARAREAVYEFIHRFPDFEASPLLLEQLDGRKRDRDSVVTGSGSQLEALDAHPLDTEWPADKTPVAGKHSDMLEAMEDAQDLSEK
;
A
#
# COMPACT_ATOMS: atom_id res chain seq x y z
N MET A 1 24.18 0.64 67.48
CA MET A 1 24.21 0.48 66.00
C MET A 1 24.76 -0.92 65.72
N ASN A 2 24.05 -1.78 64.98
CA ASN A 2 24.46 -3.15 64.54
C ASN A 2 23.81 -4.38 65.22
N THR A 3 22.48 -4.45 65.27
CA THR A 3 21.78 -5.75 65.35
C THR A 3 20.92 -6.02 64.11
N VAL A 4 20.41 -4.96 63.47
CA VAL A 4 19.66 -5.07 62.19
C VAL A 4 20.55 -5.59 61.04
N PHE A 5 21.84 -5.20 61.01
CA PHE A 5 22.78 -5.67 59.98
C PHE A 5 23.16 -7.16 60.11
N ASN A 6 23.06 -7.75 61.31
CA ASN A 6 23.44 -9.15 61.51
C ASN A 6 22.33 -10.11 61.09
N ILE A 7 21.06 -9.73 61.31
CA ILE A 7 19.87 -10.51 60.89
C ILE A 7 19.54 -10.27 59.41
N ALA A 8 19.83 -9.09 58.87
CA ALA A 8 19.64 -8.80 57.45
C ALA A 8 20.64 -9.56 56.55
N SER A 9 21.81 -9.96 57.09
CA SER A 9 22.85 -10.63 56.31
C SER A 9 22.44 -12.01 55.76
N PRO A 10 21.90 -12.99 56.55
CA PRO A 10 21.49 -14.28 56.00
C PRO A 10 20.32 -14.13 55.01
N PHE A 11 19.40 -13.21 55.25
CA PHE A 11 18.29 -12.95 54.34
C PHE A 11 18.76 -12.35 53.00
N LEU A 12 19.71 -11.42 53.04
CA LEU A 12 20.34 -10.85 51.85
C LEU A 12 21.11 -11.90 51.04
N TYR A 13 21.88 -12.78 51.69
CA TYR A 13 22.57 -13.88 51.01
C TYR A 13 21.59 -14.88 50.38
N LEU A 14 20.49 -15.20 51.07
CA LEU A 14 19.47 -16.09 50.54
C LEU A 14 18.72 -15.45 49.36
N ALA A 15 18.38 -14.17 49.45
CA ALA A 15 17.71 -13.42 48.38
C ALA A 15 18.59 -13.23 47.14
N THR A 16 19.88 -12.93 47.31
CA THR A 16 20.84 -12.83 46.19
C THR A 16 21.09 -14.19 45.56
N GLY A 17 21.26 -15.24 46.36
CA GLY A 17 21.41 -16.61 45.87
C GLY A 17 20.21 -17.08 45.06
N THR A 18 18.98 -16.83 45.53
CA THR A 18 17.76 -17.19 44.79
C THR A 18 17.61 -16.35 43.53
N ALA A 19 17.85 -15.04 43.60
CA ALA A 19 17.78 -14.16 42.43
C ALA A 19 18.80 -14.58 41.35
N MET A 20 20.03 -14.92 41.74
CA MET A 20 21.06 -15.42 40.84
C MET A 20 20.66 -16.77 40.21
N ALA A 21 20.10 -17.70 41.00
CA ALA A 21 19.61 -18.97 40.48
C ALA A 21 18.47 -18.78 39.47
N THR A 22 17.50 -17.90 39.77
CA THR A 22 16.42 -17.55 38.84
C THR A 22 16.96 -16.91 37.56
N PHE A 23 17.93 -16.01 37.66
CA PHE A 23 18.59 -15.36 36.52
C PHE A 23 19.25 -16.39 35.60
N VAL A 24 20.05 -17.30 36.14
CA VAL A 24 20.74 -18.33 35.35
C VAL A 24 19.74 -19.31 34.74
N CYS A 25 18.81 -19.85 35.53
CA CYS A 25 17.79 -20.80 35.03
C CYS A 25 16.93 -20.18 33.92
N PHE A 26 16.48 -18.94 34.11
CA PHE A 26 15.67 -18.24 33.12
C PHE A 26 16.48 -17.89 31.87
N GLY A 27 17.73 -17.46 32.01
CA GLY A 27 18.57 -17.16 30.87
C GLY A 27 18.92 -18.40 30.05
N VAL A 28 19.21 -19.54 30.69
CA VAL A 28 19.44 -20.83 29.99
C VAL A 28 18.17 -21.27 29.28
N TRP A 29 17.01 -21.19 29.94
CA TRP A 29 15.73 -21.49 29.32
C TRP A 29 15.42 -20.57 28.12
N SER A 30 15.72 -19.28 28.23
CA SER A 30 15.58 -18.31 27.13
C SER A 30 16.47 -18.66 25.94
N LEU A 31 17.71 -19.09 26.21
CA LEU A 31 18.64 -19.56 25.17
C LEU A 31 18.07 -20.79 24.46
N GLN A 32 17.58 -21.76 25.25
CA GLN A 32 17.02 -23.00 24.73
C GLN A 32 15.78 -22.77 23.86
N GLN A 33 14.88 -21.88 24.27
CA GLN A 33 13.69 -21.52 23.49
C GLN A 33 14.07 -20.97 22.11
N ARG A 34 15.04 -20.05 22.06
CA ARG A 34 15.45 -19.45 20.78
C ARG A 34 16.13 -20.44 19.85
N PHE A 35 17.08 -21.23 20.35
CA PHE A 35 17.91 -22.09 19.49
C PHE A 35 17.25 -23.43 19.12
N ILE A 36 16.29 -23.92 19.91
CA ILE A 36 15.62 -25.19 19.62
C ILE A 36 14.27 -24.97 18.94
N LYS A 37 13.50 -23.94 19.32
CA LYS A 37 12.14 -23.73 18.80
C LYS A 37 12.03 -22.66 17.71
N TYR A 38 13.11 -21.91 17.43
CA TYR A 38 13.13 -20.82 16.44
C TYR A 38 11.97 -19.82 16.58
N GLU A 39 11.41 -19.69 17.79
CA GLU A 39 10.25 -18.85 18.04
C GLU A 39 10.73 -17.43 18.37
N GLU A 40 10.57 -16.51 17.42
CA GLU A 40 10.93 -15.11 17.64
C GLU A 40 9.90 -14.41 18.52
N TRP A 41 10.33 -14.03 19.73
CA TRP A 41 9.48 -13.32 20.67
C TRP A 41 9.12 -11.91 20.18
N ALA A 42 7.91 -11.49 20.54
CA ALA A 42 7.42 -10.14 20.27
C ALA A 42 8.35 -9.08 20.90
N ILE A 43 8.43 -7.90 20.27
CA ILE A 43 9.32 -6.83 20.74
C ILE A 43 9.02 -6.40 22.18
N ARG A 44 7.74 -6.44 22.58
CA ARG A 44 7.28 -6.09 23.93
C ARG A 44 7.84 -7.05 24.98
N THR A 45 7.86 -8.35 24.69
CA THR A 45 8.38 -9.34 25.65
C THR A 45 9.89 -9.27 25.75
N GLN A 46 10.59 -9.07 24.63
CA GLN A 46 12.04 -8.82 24.61
C GLN A 46 12.42 -7.58 25.46
N ALA A 47 11.69 -6.47 25.30
CA ALA A 47 11.91 -5.25 26.07
C ALA A 47 11.63 -5.46 27.57
N LEU A 48 10.54 -6.16 27.91
CA LEU A 48 10.19 -6.46 29.31
C LEU A 48 11.26 -7.31 30.00
N ILE A 49 11.79 -8.33 29.31
CA ILE A 49 12.86 -9.18 29.86
C ILE A 49 14.14 -8.38 30.07
N LEU A 50 14.55 -7.56 29.08
CA LEU A 50 15.72 -6.71 29.24
C LEU A 50 15.55 -5.69 30.38
N PHE A 51 14.34 -5.16 30.57
CA PHE A 51 14.03 -4.29 31.70
C PHE A 51 14.15 -5.02 33.05
N MET A 52 13.64 -6.25 33.15
CA MET A 52 13.79 -7.06 34.36
C MET A 52 15.26 -7.43 34.64
N VAL A 53 16.04 -7.74 33.60
CA VAL A 53 17.48 -7.98 33.70
C VAL A 53 18.21 -6.71 34.18
N LEU A 54 17.83 -5.54 33.67
CA LEU A 54 18.40 -4.26 34.11
C LEU A 54 18.11 -3.99 35.60
N LEU A 55 16.87 -4.23 36.05
CA LEU A 55 16.52 -4.11 37.47
C LEU A 55 17.33 -5.08 38.35
N PHE A 56 17.50 -6.33 37.90
CA PHE A 56 18.35 -7.31 38.57
C PHE A 56 19.80 -6.82 38.69
N TYR A 57 20.37 -6.27 37.62
CA TYR A 57 21.72 -5.68 37.65
C TYR A 57 21.86 -4.54 38.65
N ILE A 58 20.89 -3.62 38.70
CA ILE A 58 20.91 -2.49 39.65
C ILE A 58 20.91 -3.01 41.09
N LEU A 59 20.08 -4.01 41.38
CA LEU A 59 19.97 -4.62 42.70
C LEU A 59 21.26 -5.36 43.08
N GLU A 60 21.80 -6.19 42.19
CA GLU A 60 23.04 -6.94 42.42
C GLU A 60 24.26 -6.02 42.58
N ILE A 61 24.41 -5.00 41.73
CA ILE A 61 25.53 -4.05 41.84
C ILE A 61 25.46 -3.27 43.16
N THR A 62 24.26 -2.85 43.57
CA THR A 62 24.06 -2.19 44.87
C THR A 62 24.43 -3.12 46.02
N THR A 63 24.05 -4.39 45.93
CA THR A 63 24.33 -5.40 46.95
C THR A 63 25.82 -5.72 47.00
N LEU A 64 26.46 -5.99 45.87
CA LEU A 64 27.92 -6.16 45.76
C LEU A 64 28.68 -4.95 46.31
N ARG A 65 28.22 -3.73 46.01
CA ARG A 65 28.84 -2.50 46.56
C ARG A 65 28.72 -2.44 48.07
N LEU A 66 27.60 -2.88 48.66
CA LEU A 66 27.39 -2.90 50.11
C LEU A 66 28.22 -4.00 50.80
N LEU A 67 28.35 -5.19 50.19
CA LEU A 67 29.08 -6.31 50.77
C LEU A 67 30.60 -6.17 50.62
N LEU A 68 31.09 -5.67 49.49
CA LEU A 68 32.53 -5.63 49.16
C LEU A 68 33.14 -4.23 49.30
N VAL A 69 32.55 -3.33 50.10
CA VAL A 69 33.05 -1.94 50.33
C VAL A 69 34.54 -1.90 50.65
N LYS A 70 35.05 -2.89 51.38
CA LYS A 70 36.43 -2.91 51.90
C LYS A 70 37.42 -3.61 50.98
N GLU A 71 36.95 -4.32 49.96
CA GLU A 71 37.79 -5.16 49.11
C GLU A 71 37.56 -4.85 47.61
N PRO A 72 38.21 -3.81 47.07
CA PRO A 72 37.92 -3.30 45.73
C PRO A 72 38.25 -4.30 44.61
N VAL A 73 39.24 -5.17 44.85
CA VAL A 73 39.66 -6.19 43.87
C VAL A 73 38.56 -7.23 43.64
N TYR A 74 37.99 -7.79 44.70
CA TYR A 74 36.89 -8.76 44.57
C TYR A 74 35.65 -8.12 43.96
N PHE A 75 35.37 -6.84 44.30
CA PHE A 75 34.25 -6.13 43.69
C PHE A 75 34.42 -6.04 42.16
N LEU A 76 35.62 -5.72 41.69
CA LEU A 76 35.90 -5.64 40.25
C LEU A 76 35.72 -7.00 39.56
N PHE A 77 36.24 -8.08 40.15
CA PHE A 77 36.10 -9.43 39.59
C PHE A 77 34.64 -9.91 39.58
N SER A 78 33.88 -9.69 40.65
CA SER A 78 32.46 -10.04 40.71
C SER A 78 31.63 -9.25 39.71
N LEU A 79 31.89 -7.95 39.58
CA LEU A 79 31.22 -7.10 38.60
C LEU A 79 31.52 -7.56 37.17
N LEU A 80 32.78 -7.85 36.86
CA LEU A 80 33.20 -8.34 35.55
C LEU A 80 32.53 -9.69 35.23
N GLY A 81 32.50 -10.62 36.19
CA GLY A 81 31.82 -11.91 36.05
C GLY A 81 30.32 -11.77 35.80
N LEU A 82 29.66 -10.87 36.54
CA LEU A 82 28.24 -10.59 36.38
C LEU A 82 27.92 -10.00 34.99
N LEU A 83 28.75 -9.07 34.50
CA LEU A 83 28.61 -8.51 33.16
C LEU A 83 28.82 -9.58 32.09
N ALA A 84 29.91 -10.37 32.20
CA ALA A 84 30.21 -11.45 31.26
C ALA A 84 29.07 -12.49 31.19
N ALA A 85 28.51 -12.88 32.34
CA ALA A 85 27.40 -13.82 32.41
C ALA A 85 26.15 -13.26 31.72
N GLY A 86 25.73 -12.03 32.03
CA GLY A 86 24.52 -11.49 31.39
C GLY A 86 24.69 -11.21 29.90
N PHE A 87 25.90 -10.86 29.43
CA PHE A 87 26.17 -10.81 27.98
C PHE A 87 26.04 -12.20 27.34
N ALA A 88 26.55 -13.26 27.97
CA ALA A 88 26.43 -14.62 27.44
C ALA A 88 24.97 -15.11 27.40
N LEU A 89 24.19 -14.82 28.46
CA LEU A 89 22.82 -15.30 28.60
C LEU A 89 21.80 -14.44 27.82
N TYR A 90 21.94 -13.11 27.85
CA TYR A 90 20.93 -12.18 27.32
C TYR A 90 21.43 -11.29 26.18
N GLY A 91 22.73 -11.35 25.83
CA GLY A 91 23.31 -10.56 24.74
C GLY A 91 22.60 -10.80 23.41
N HIS A 92 22.13 -12.03 23.16
CA HIS A 92 21.35 -12.35 21.97
C HIS A 92 20.04 -11.56 21.86
N ILE A 93 19.36 -11.29 22.98
CA ILE A 93 18.13 -10.48 23.03
C ILE A 93 18.47 -9.01 22.81
N LEU A 94 19.54 -8.53 23.46
CA LEU A 94 20.01 -7.15 23.31
C LEU A 94 20.37 -6.84 21.85
N VAL A 95 21.17 -7.70 21.21
CA VAL A 95 21.57 -7.53 19.80
C VAL A 95 20.36 -7.60 18.88
N SER A 96 19.42 -8.51 19.13
CA SER A 96 18.18 -8.60 18.35
C SER A 96 17.36 -7.31 18.43
N LEU A 97 17.17 -6.77 19.63
CA LEU A 97 16.38 -5.56 19.83
C LEU A 97 17.10 -4.33 19.26
N LEU A 98 18.42 -4.23 19.47
CA LEU A 98 19.23 -3.14 18.92
C LEU A 98 19.24 -3.15 17.40
N SER A 99 19.39 -4.33 16.77
CA SER A 99 19.29 -4.48 15.31
C SER A 99 17.94 -3.99 14.81
N ARG A 100 16.83 -4.44 15.42
CA ARG A 100 15.49 -3.98 15.03
C ARG A 100 15.30 -2.47 15.17
N MET A 101 15.75 -1.88 16.29
CA MET A 101 15.69 -0.43 16.49
C MET A 101 16.55 0.32 15.47
N LEU A 102 17.73 -0.20 15.13
CA LEU A 102 18.63 0.42 14.17
C LEU A 102 18.06 0.33 12.76
N VAL A 103 17.45 -0.80 12.37
CA VAL A 103 16.72 -0.90 11.09
C VAL A 103 15.53 0.06 11.07
N GLU A 104 14.79 0.20 12.17
CA GLU A 104 13.67 1.14 12.26
C GLU A 104 14.12 2.61 12.21
N LEU A 105 15.31 2.93 12.73
CA LEU A 105 15.89 4.26 12.68
C LEU A 105 16.48 4.59 11.29
N VAL A 106 17.16 3.62 10.66
CA VAL A 106 17.83 3.79 9.36
C VAL A 106 16.86 3.69 8.19
N VAL A 107 15.78 2.92 8.33
CA VAL A 107 14.68 2.83 7.35
C VAL A 107 13.48 3.57 7.93
N PRO A 108 13.37 4.90 7.72
CA PRO A 108 12.13 5.60 8.02
C PRO A 108 11.07 5.01 7.08
N ASN A 109 10.15 4.22 7.65
CA ASN A 109 9.21 3.28 7.02
C ASN A 109 9.63 1.79 7.02
N ASN A 110 10.02 1.26 8.18
CA ASN A 110 10.25 -0.19 8.35
C ASN A 110 8.91 -0.98 8.23
N PRO A 111 8.79 -1.94 7.30
CA PRO A 111 7.55 -2.61 6.86
C PRO A 111 7.10 -3.75 7.80
N GLY A 112 6.94 -3.41 9.09
CA GLY A 112 6.33 -4.25 10.12
C GLY A 112 4.85 -3.92 10.39
N LYS A 113 4.30 -2.88 9.75
CA LYS A 113 2.84 -2.69 9.68
C LYS A 113 2.29 -3.73 8.72
N ARG A 114 1.61 -4.73 9.27
CA ARG A 114 0.78 -5.72 8.56
C ARG A 114 -0.29 -5.11 7.65
N ASP A 115 -0.36 -3.78 7.54
CA ASP A 115 -1.42 -3.06 6.83
C ASP A 115 -0.98 -2.51 5.46
N VAL A 116 0.31 -2.52 5.14
CA VAL A 116 0.80 -2.07 3.83
C VAL A 116 1.10 -3.30 2.96
N PRO A 117 0.35 -3.52 1.86
CA PRO A 117 0.52 -4.70 1.03
C PRO A 117 1.85 -4.66 0.30
N ARG A 118 2.60 -5.77 0.36
CA ARG A 118 3.84 -5.93 -0.41
C ARG A 118 3.48 -6.27 -1.85
N LEU A 119 3.56 -5.27 -2.72
CA LEU A 119 3.22 -5.42 -4.14
C LEU A 119 4.37 -5.97 -4.99
N GLY A 120 5.59 -6.01 -4.46
CA GLY A 120 6.81 -6.36 -5.20
C GLY A 120 6.70 -7.60 -6.11
N PRO A 121 6.23 -8.77 -5.61
CA PRO A 121 6.07 -9.96 -6.46
C PRO A 121 5.10 -9.74 -7.64
N ALA A 122 3.97 -9.07 -7.38
CA ALA A 122 2.96 -8.80 -8.41
C ALA A 122 3.44 -7.72 -9.40
N GLU A 123 4.17 -6.70 -8.93
CA GLU A 123 4.74 -5.65 -9.78
C GLU A 123 5.84 -6.18 -10.71
N ILE A 124 6.64 -7.15 -10.26
CA ILE A 124 7.63 -7.82 -11.14
C ILE A 124 6.91 -8.52 -12.30
N LEU A 125 5.79 -9.18 -12.04
CA LEU A 125 4.98 -9.82 -13.08
C LEU A 125 4.31 -8.80 -14.01
N GLU A 126 3.83 -7.66 -13.48
CA GLU A 126 3.34 -6.54 -14.32
C GLU A 126 4.44 -6.01 -15.24
N HIS A 127 5.67 -5.86 -14.74
CA HIS A 127 6.81 -5.40 -15.53
C HIS A 127 7.26 -6.43 -16.58
N ALA A 128 7.04 -7.71 -16.32
CA ALA A 128 7.26 -8.79 -17.27
C ALA A 128 6.10 -8.94 -18.29
N GLU A 129 5.08 -8.08 -18.22
CA GLU A 129 3.84 -8.14 -19.01
C GLU A 129 3.05 -9.45 -18.82
N ASP A 130 3.36 -10.22 -17.78
CA ASP A 130 2.58 -11.39 -17.36
C ASP A 130 1.37 -10.91 -16.54
N TRP A 131 0.37 -10.38 -17.25
CA TRP A 131 -0.83 -9.82 -16.64
C TRP A 131 -1.68 -10.88 -15.92
N GLU A 132 -1.66 -12.13 -16.38
CA GLU A 132 -2.39 -13.23 -15.73
C GLU A 132 -1.70 -13.65 -14.42
N GLY A 133 -0.37 -13.81 -14.44
CA GLY A 133 0.43 -14.08 -13.25
C GLY A 133 0.28 -12.97 -12.21
N ALA A 134 0.41 -11.71 -12.64
CA ALA A 134 0.22 -10.56 -11.78
C ALA A 134 -1.19 -10.54 -11.16
N LEU A 135 -2.23 -10.79 -11.97
CA LEU A 135 -3.61 -10.83 -11.51
C LEU A 135 -3.83 -11.88 -10.42
N ASN A 136 -3.24 -13.08 -10.56
CA ASN A 136 -3.33 -14.13 -9.56
C ASN A 136 -2.70 -13.72 -8.23
N GLU A 137 -1.51 -13.11 -8.26
CA GLU A 137 -0.85 -12.58 -7.07
C GLU A 137 -1.69 -11.48 -6.39
N TYR A 138 -2.30 -10.58 -7.17
CA TYR A 138 -3.19 -9.58 -6.60
C TYR A 138 -4.46 -10.17 -5.99
N TYR A 139 -4.99 -11.29 -6.51
CA TYR A 139 -6.10 -11.98 -5.85
C TYR A 139 -5.71 -12.54 -4.48
N VAL A 140 -4.50 -13.09 -4.35
CA VAL A 140 -3.97 -13.51 -3.06
C VAL A 140 -3.83 -12.30 -2.13
N LEU A 141 -3.27 -11.19 -2.62
CA LEU A 141 -3.15 -9.96 -1.83
C LEU A 141 -4.52 -9.40 -1.40
N ALA A 142 -5.55 -9.46 -2.25
CA ALA A 142 -6.90 -9.03 -1.90
C ALA A 142 -7.54 -9.86 -0.78
N GLN A 143 -7.14 -11.14 -0.64
CA GLN A 143 -7.58 -11.99 0.47
C GLN A 143 -6.86 -11.66 1.77
N ILE A 144 -5.56 -11.34 1.70
CA ILE A 144 -4.74 -10.98 2.87
C ILE A 144 -5.11 -9.57 3.38
N TYR A 145 -5.41 -8.65 2.47
CA TYR A 145 -5.70 -7.24 2.74
C TYR A 145 -7.11 -6.85 2.25
N PRO A 146 -8.17 -7.38 2.88
CA PRO A 146 -9.53 -7.08 2.47
C PRO A 146 -9.83 -5.59 2.66
N GLY A 147 -10.44 -4.99 1.65
CA GLY A 147 -10.86 -3.59 1.68
C GLY A 147 -9.78 -2.59 1.29
N ASN A 148 -8.61 -3.04 0.84
CA ASN A 148 -7.56 -2.13 0.41
C ASN A 148 -7.84 -1.59 -1.02
N PRO A 149 -8.10 -0.28 -1.19
CA PRO A 149 -8.50 0.27 -2.48
C PRO A 149 -7.38 0.19 -3.54
N LEU A 150 -6.10 0.26 -3.12
CA LEU A 150 -4.95 0.17 -4.01
C LEU A 150 -4.88 -1.19 -4.72
N ILE A 151 -5.08 -2.29 -3.97
CA ILE A 151 -5.07 -3.64 -4.53
C ILE A 151 -6.21 -3.81 -5.53
N TYR A 152 -7.43 -3.38 -5.16
CA TYR A 152 -8.58 -3.48 -6.05
C TYR A 152 -8.39 -2.66 -7.34
N GLY A 153 -7.77 -1.48 -7.26
CA GLY A 153 -7.41 -0.67 -8.42
C GLY A 153 -6.37 -1.33 -9.33
N ARG A 154 -5.40 -2.06 -8.76
CA ARG A 154 -4.40 -2.85 -9.51
C ARG A 154 -5.03 -4.05 -10.22
N ILE A 155 -5.90 -4.81 -9.53
CA ILE A 155 -6.68 -5.90 -10.12
C ILE A 155 -7.46 -5.39 -11.34
N ALA A 156 -8.21 -4.30 -11.17
CA ALA A 156 -8.96 -3.70 -12.27
C ALA A 156 -8.06 -3.29 -13.44
N ARG A 157 -6.91 -2.69 -13.18
CA ARG A 157 -5.94 -2.32 -14.22
C ARG A 157 -5.46 -3.53 -15.01
N ASN A 158 -5.12 -4.63 -14.35
CA ASN A 158 -4.66 -5.84 -15.03
C ASN A 158 -5.80 -6.52 -15.80
N LEU A 159 -7.03 -6.52 -15.27
CA LEU A 159 -8.20 -6.96 -16.02
C LEU A 159 -8.47 -6.13 -17.27
N MET A 160 -8.24 -4.81 -17.22
CA MET A 160 -8.33 -3.96 -18.41
C MET A 160 -7.25 -4.29 -19.45
N LYS A 161 -6.03 -4.65 -19.01
CA LYS A 161 -4.94 -5.10 -19.90
C LYS A 161 -5.22 -6.47 -20.53
N LEU A 162 -5.94 -7.32 -19.82
CA LEU A 162 -6.42 -8.62 -20.31
C LEU A 162 -7.73 -8.53 -21.12
N GLU A 163 -8.15 -7.33 -21.53
CA GLU A 163 -9.38 -7.10 -22.30
C GLU A 163 -10.66 -7.64 -21.61
N ARG A 164 -10.69 -7.64 -20.28
CA ARG A 164 -11.82 -8.07 -19.44
C ARG A 164 -12.47 -6.89 -18.69
N PRO A 165 -12.98 -5.86 -19.40
CA PRO A 165 -13.51 -4.64 -18.79
C PRO A 165 -14.73 -4.90 -17.90
N GLY A 166 -15.59 -5.87 -18.26
CA GLY A 166 -16.77 -6.21 -17.46
C GLY A 166 -16.44 -6.69 -16.05
N GLU A 167 -15.30 -7.37 -15.87
CA GLU A 167 -14.83 -7.79 -14.54
C GLU A 167 -14.11 -6.67 -13.81
N ALA A 168 -13.37 -5.83 -14.55
CA ALA A 168 -12.67 -4.68 -13.99
C ALA A 168 -13.62 -3.70 -13.30
N VAL A 169 -14.82 -3.48 -13.84
CA VAL A 169 -15.86 -2.62 -13.24
C VAL A 169 -16.14 -3.01 -11.78
N ARG A 170 -16.37 -4.29 -11.51
CA ARG A 170 -16.69 -4.77 -10.15
C ARG A 170 -15.57 -4.48 -9.14
N TRP A 171 -14.32 -4.52 -9.60
CA TRP A 171 -13.16 -4.22 -8.76
C TRP A 171 -12.93 -2.72 -8.60
N LEU A 172 -13.20 -1.92 -9.63
CA LEU A 172 -13.18 -0.45 -9.55
C LEU A 172 -14.25 0.07 -8.59
N GLU A 173 -15.47 -0.45 -8.63
CA GLU A 173 -16.54 -0.11 -7.68
C GLU A 173 -16.13 -0.42 -6.24
N ARG A 174 -15.55 -1.60 -6.01
CA ARG A 174 -15.00 -1.97 -4.69
C ARG A 174 -13.87 -1.03 -4.27
N SER A 175 -12.96 -0.67 -5.18
CA SER A 175 -11.87 0.27 -4.92
C SER A 175 -12.42 1.63 -4.51
N LEU A 176 -13.35 2.18 -5.29
CA LEU A 176 -14.00 3.47 -5.03
C LEU A 176 -14.73 3.48 -3.68
N LYS A 177 -15.45 2.39 -3.36
CA LYS A 177 -16.16 2.25 -2.08
C LYS A 177 -15.23 2.37 -0.87
N HIS A 178 -14.04 1.80 -0.94
CA HIS A 178 -13.07 1.79 0.18
C HIS A 178 -12.05 2.95 0.13
N THR A 179 -12.25 3.92 -0.76
CA THR A 179 -11.41 5.11 -0.85
C THR A 179 -12.08 6.25 -0.10
N ASP A 180 -11.38 6.84 0.87
CA ASP A 180 -11.90 7.94 1.70
C ASP A 180 -11.45 9.32 1.21
N GLN A 181 -10.33 9.39 0.48
CA GLN A 181 -9.81 10.65 -0.06
C GLN A 181 -10.53 11.00 -1.38
N PRO A 182 -11.11 12.20 -1.51
CA PRO A 182 -11.89 12.58 -2.68
C PRO A 182 -11.04 12.65 -3.97
N GLU A 183 -9.76 13.04 -3.87
CA GLU A 183 -8.84 13.11 -5.01
C GLU A 183 -8.58 11.73 -5.62
N ASP A 184 -8.26 10.75 -4.77
CA ASP A 184 -8.04 9.36 -5.20
C ASP A 184 -9.33 8.73 -5.72
N ALA A 185 -10.45 9.01 -5.06
CA ALA A 185 -11.77 8.57 -5.49
C ALA A 185 -12.16 9.15 -6.85
N LEU A 186 -11.78 10.39 -7.17
CA LEU A 186 -12.03 11.00 -8.48
C LEU A 186 -11.26 10.26 -9.59
N VAL A 187 -10.00 9.89 -9.35
CA VAL A 187 -9.19 9.12 -10.32
C VAL A 187 -9.84 7.77 -10.61
N LEU A 188 -10.29 7.08 -9.57
CA LEU A 188 -11.00 5.80 -9.71
C LEU A 188 -12.36 5.97 -10.41
N LEU A 189 -13.10 7.03 -10.09
CA LEU A 189 -14.38 7.36 -10.72
C LEU A 189 -14.23 7.61 -12.21
N ARG A 190 -13.23 8.40 -12.63
CA ARG A 190 -12.97 8.65 -14.06
C ARG A 190 -12.69 7.35 -14.81
N ARG A 191 -11.86 6.48 -14.22
CA ARG A 191 -11.57 5.17 -14.81
C ARG A 191 -12.79 4.27 -14.89
N LEU A 192 -13.62 4.26 -13.85
CA LEU A 192 -14.88 3.52 -13.83
C LEU A 192 -15.85 4.06 -14.88
N TRP A 193 -15.98 5.38 -15.00
CA TRP A 193 -16.79 6.07 -15.98
C TRP A 193 -16.38 5.70 -17.41
N ASP A 194 -15.08 5.80 -17.74
CA ASP A 194 -14.56 5.45 -19.06
C ASP A 194 -14.80 3.97 -19.39
N THR A 195 -14.64 3.09 -18.38
CA THR A 195 -14.91 1.67 -18.54
C THR A 195 -16.40 1.43 -18.81
N TYR A 196 -17.30 2.11 -18.11
CA TYR A 196 -18.74 2.03 -18.40
C TYR A 196 -19.11 2.55 -19.77
N LEU A 197 -18.49 3.65 -20.23
CA LEU A 197 -18.69 4.16 -21.60
C LEU A 197 -18.24 3.14 -22.65
N SER A 198 -17.09 2.48 -22.45
CA SER A 198 -16.61 1.43 -23.37
C SER A 198 -17.55 0.23 -23.45
N LEU A 199 -18.28 -0.06 -22.37
CA LEU A 199 -19.28 -1.13 -22.30
C LEU A 199 -20.67 -0.70 -22.79
N GLY A 200 -20.86 0.59 -23.11
CA GLY A 200 -22.15 1.16 -23.51
C GLY A 200 -23.15 1.37 -22.36
N ASP A 201 -22.74 1.15 -21.10
CA ASP A 201 -23.62 1.29 -19.93
C ASP A 201 -23.60 2.74 -19.40
N HIS A 202 -24.21 3.63 -20.18
CA HIS A 202 -24.30 5.04 -19.84
C HIS A 202 -25.14 5.32 -18.58
N ALA A 203 -26.04 4.40 -18.21
CA ALA A 203 -26.88 4.57 -17.03
C ALA A 203 -26.06 4.42 -15.75
N ARG A 204 -25.29 3.33 -15.63
CA ARG A 204 -24.43 3.10 -14.46
C ARG A 204 -23.29 4.09 -14.35
N ALA A 205 -22.74 4.56 -15.47
CA ALA A 205 -21.76 5.64 -15.46
C ALA A 205 -22.30 6.87 -14.70
N ARG A 206 -23.52 7.30 -15.04
CA ARG A 206 -24.19 8.44 -14.39
C ARG A 206 -24.43 8.19 -12.91
N GLU A 207 -24.92 7.01 -12.55
CA GLU A 207 -25.16 6.62 -11.16
C GLU A 207 -23.89 6.71 -10.32
N ALA A 208 -22.76 6.20 -10.81
CA ALA A 208 -21.48 6.27 -10.10
C ALA A 208 -21.02 7.71 -9.83
N VAL A 209 -21.27 8.65 -10.76
CA VAL A 209 -20.95 10.07 -10.55
C VAL A 209 -21.89 10.70 -9.53
N TYR A 210 -23.18 10.38 -9.56
CA TYR A 210 -24.12 10.82 -8.52
C TYR A 210 -23.72 10.32 -7.14
N GLU A 211 -23.33 9.05 -7.00
CA GLU A 211 -22.84 8.50 -5.72
C GLU A 211 -21.58 9.24 -5.23
N PHE A 212 -20.65 9.55 -6.13
CA PHE A 212 -19.45 10.32 -5.77
C PHE A 212 -19.79 11.72 -5.27
N ILE A 213 -20.64 12.46 -5.99
CA ILE A 213 -21.05 13.82 -5.59
C ILE A 213 -21.81 13.79 -4.26
N HIS A 214 -22.63 12.76 -4.03
CA HIS A 214 -23.34 12.61 -2.76
C HIS A 214 -22.40 12.30 -1.60
N ARG A 215 -21.34 11.49 -1.83
CA ARG A 215 -20.33 11.18 -0.82
C ARG A 215 -19.37 12.35 -0.54
N PHE A 216 -19.08 13.16 -1.56
CA PHE A 216 -18.14 14.28 -1.49
C PHE A 216 -18.79 15.59 -2.01
N PRO A 217 -19.79 16.13 -1.30
CA PRO A 217 -20.56 17.29 -1.79
C PRO A 217 -19.72 18.57 -1.89
N ASP A 218 -18.76 18.75 -0.99
CA ASP A 218 -17.94 19.95 -0.89
C ASP A 218 -16.65 19.90 -1.75
N PHE A 219 -16.46 18.84 -2.53
CA PHE A 219 -15.27 18.68 -3.36
C PHE A 219 -15.33 19.56 -4.62
N GLU A 220 -14.23 20.23 -4.96
CA GLU A 220 -14.16 21.25 -6.03
C GLU A 220 -14.64 20.72 -7.41
N ALA A 221 -14.41 19.44 -7.70
CA ALA A 221 -14.82 18.86 -8.98
C ALA A 221 -16.32 18.48 -9.05
N SER A 222 -17.03 18.44 -7.92
CA SER A 222 -18.45 18.03 -7.86
C SER A 222 -19.40 18.90 -8.71
N PRO A 223 -19.33 20.25 -8.71
CA PRO A 223 -20.17 21.08 -9.60
C PRO A 223 -19.88 20.85 -11.09
N LEU A 224 -18.61 20.69 -11.49
CA LEU A 224 -18.23 20.38 -12.87
C LEU A 224 -18.79 19.03 -13.33
N LEU A 225 -18.75 18.02 -12.46
CA LEU A 225 -19.32 16.71 -12.73
C LEU A 225 -20.84 16.75 -12.90
N LEU A 226 -21.55 17.57 -12.12
CA LEU A 226 -22.99 17.80 -12.28
C LEU A 226 -23.33 18.45 -13.63
N GLU A 227 -22.60 19.49 -14.02
CA GLU A 227 -22.80 20.16 -15.30
C GLU A 227 -22.60 19.21 -16.49
N GLN A 228 -21.55 18.37 -16.43
CA GLN A 228 -21.28 17.36 -17.45
C GLN A 228 -22.39 16.30 -17.56
N LEU A 229 -23.03 15.95 -16.44
CA LEU A 229 -24.18 15.03 -16.43
C LEU A 229 -25.42 15.66 -17.06
N ASP A 230 -25.72 16.91 -16.71
CA ASP A 230 -26.91 17.63 -17.17
C ASP A 230 -26.82 18.01 -18.65
N GLY A 231 -25.64 18.42 -19.13
CA GLY A 231 -25.36 18.68 -20.55
C GLY A 231 -25.63 17.45 -21.42
N ARG A 232 -25.09 16.28 -21.03
CA ARG A 232 -25.34 15.01 -21.75
C ARG A 232 -26.78 14.53 -21.66
N LYS A 233 -27.54 14.92 -20.64
CA LYS A 233 -28.97 14.58 -20.55
C LYS A 233 -29.76 15.39 -21.57
N ARG A 234 -29.50 16.70 -21.67
CA ARG A 234 -30.13 17.58 -22.66
C ARG A 234 -29.87 17.14 -24.10
N ASP A 235 -28.63 16.80 -24.43
CA ASP A 235 -28.28 16.35 -25.79
C ASP A 235 -29.01 15.04 -26.17
N ARG A 236 -29.15 14.11 -25.22
CA ARG A 236 -29.89 12.87 -25.45
C ARG A 236 -31.38 13.15 -25.64
N ASP A 237 -31.96 14.01 -24.81
CA ASP A 237 -33.38 14.35 -24.88
C ASP A 237 -33.71 15.15 -26.16
N SER A 238 -32.79 16.01 -26.64
CA SER A 238 -32.92 16.69 -27.94
C SER A 238 -32.79 15.74 -29.14
N VAL A 239 -31.95 14.71 -29.07
CA VAL A 239 -31.86 13.68 -30.14
C VAL A 239 -33.13 12.81 -30.17
N VAL A 240 -33.69 12.48 -29.01
CA VAL A 240 -34.93 11.67 -28.90
C VAL A 240 -36.17 12.49 -29.32
N THR A 241 -36.21 13.79 -29.01
CA THR A 241 -37.31 14.68 -29.44
C THR A 241 -37.13 15.22 -30.87
N GLY A 242 -35.90 15.26 -31.39
CA GLY A 242 -35.57 15.68 -32.76
C GLY A 242 -35.64 14.58 -33.82
N SER A 243 -35.91 13.32 -33.45
CA SER A 243 -36.17 12.25 -34.42
C SER A 243 -37.57 12.34 -35.07
N GLY A 244 -38.35 13.36 -34.74
CA GLY A 244 -39.46 13.83 -35.56
C GLY A 244 -39.15 15.24 -36.06
N SER A 245 -39.02 15.41 -37.37
CA SER A 245 -39.01 16.72 -38.05
C SER A 245 -37.68 17.47 -38.13
N GLN A 246 -36.63 16.86 -38.71
CA GLN A 246 -35.58 17.62 -39.41
C GLN A 246 -34.87 16.85 -40.55
N LEU A 247 -35.58 15.93 -41.20
CA LEU A 247 -35.31 15.64 -42.62
C LEU A 247 -36.30 16.49 -43.41
N GLU A 248 -35.93 17.74 -43.65
CA GLU A 248 -36.60 18.54 -44.66
C GLU A 248 -36.37 17.84 -46.00
N ALA A 249 -37.44 17.28 -46.56
CA ALA A 249 -37.41 16.55 -47.81
C ALA A 249 -36.79 17.43 -48.88
N LEU A 250 -35.78 16.90 -49.56
CA LEU A 250 -35.10 17.50 -50.70
C LEU A 250 -36.02 17.58 -51.96
N ASP A 251 -37.33 17.71 -51.78
CA ASP A 251 -38.37 17.71 -52.82
C ASP A 251 -38.97 19.10 -53.06
N ALA A 252 -38.48 20.15 -52.39
CA ALA A 252 -38.99 21.52 -52.55
C ALA A 252 -38.25 22.35 -53.62
N HIS A 253 -37.27 21.79 -54.33
CA HIS A 253 -36.64 22.44 -55.48
C HIS A 253 -36.77 21.58 -56.75
N PRO A 254 -37.71 21.89 -57.66
CA PRO A 254 -37.74 21.24 -58.97
C PRO A 254 -36.51 21.66 -59.77
N LEU A 255 -35.66 20.68 -60.09
CA LEU A 255 -34.45 20.81 -60.92
C LEU A 255 -34.78 20.89 -62.43
N ASP A 256 -35.74 21.74 -62.80
CA ASP A 256 -36.15 21.95 -64.21
C ASP A 256 -35.70 23.31 -64.76
N THR A 257 -34.48 23.74 -64.44
CA THR A 257 -33.77 24.78 -65.20
C THR A 257 -32.58 24.17 -65.91
N GLU A 258 -32.82 23.87 -67.19
CA GLU A 258 -31.90 23.65 -68.31
C GLU A 258 -30.41 23.52 -67.98
N TRP A 259 -29.92 22.29 -68.10
CA TRP A 259 -28.52 21.93 -68.29
C TRP A 259 -28.03 22.44 -69.66
N PRO A 260 -27.07 23.39 -69.73
CA PRO A 260 -26.36 23.64 -70.96
C PRO A 260 -25.35 22.51 -71.16
N ALA A 261 -25.62 21.67 -72.15
CA ALA A 261 -24.71 20.63 -72.61
C ALA A 261 -23.44 21.24 -73.19
N ASP A 262 -22.33 21.21 -72.46
CA ASP A 262 -21.00 21.00 -73.05
C ASP A 262 -19.98 20.56 -72.00
N LYS A 263 -19.26 19.47 -72.33
CA LYS A 263 -17.97 18.98 -71.75
C LYS A 263 -18.01 18.24 -70.41
N THR A 264 -18.11 16.91 -70.55
CA THR A 264 -17.48 15.81 -69.80
C THR A 264 -16.57 16.17 -68.60
N PRO A 265 -16.75 15.56 -67.42
CA PRO A 265 -15.76 15.60 -66.34
C PRO A 265 -14.58 14.65 -66.66
N VAL A 266 -13.38 15.22 -66.62
CA VAL A 266 -12.10 14.50 -66.70
C VAL A 266 -11.90 13.69 -65.41
N ALA A 267 -11.68 12.39 -65.56
CA ALA A 267 -11.30 11.50 -64.50
C ALA A 267 -9.89 11.85 -63.95
N GLY A 268 -9.79 11.87 -62.61
CA GLY A 268 -8.58 11.49 -61.88
C GLY A 268 -7.47 12.54 -61.72
N LYS A 269 -7.42 13.16 -60.54
CA LYS A 269 -6.13 13.51 -59.89
C LYS A 269 -6.33 13.77 -58.39
N HIS A 270 -6.66 12.72 -57.63
CA HIS A 270 -6.57 12.71 -56.17
C HIS A 270 -5.39 11.83 -55.70
N SER A 271 -4.39 11.67 -56.57
CA SER A 271 -3.15 10.91 -56.35
C SER A 271 -1.95 11.78 -56.02
N ASP A 272 -2.05 13.11 -56.15
CA ASP A 272 -0.92 14.03 -56.00
C ASP A 272 -0.77 14.60 -54.58
N MET A 273 -1.56 14.15 -53.61
CA MET A 273 -1.49 14.63 -52.21
C MET A 273 -0.79 13.67 -51.25
N LEU A 274 -0.46 12.44 -51.66
CA LEU A 274 0.21 11.46 -50.80
C LEU A 274 1.74 11.37 -51.02
N GLU A 275 2.28 11.96 -52.09
CA GLU A 275 3.73 11.99 -52.36
C GLU A 275 4.43 13.23 -51.77
N ALA A 276 3.69 14.16 -51.15
CA ALA A 276 4.24 15.41 -50.60
C ALA A 276 4.47 15.41 -49.09
N MET A 277 4.35 14.26 -48.41
CA MET A 277 4.65 14.15 -46.97
C MET A 277 5.72 13.10 -46.62
N GLU A 278 6.23 12.35 -47.60
CA GLU A 278 7.35 11.41 -47.38
C GLU A 278 8.73 12.12 -47.47
N ASP A 279 8.82 13.26 -48.17
CA ASP A 279 10.07 14.04 -48.30
C ASP A 279 10.34 15.05 -47.16
N ALA A 280 9.46 15.12 -46.15
CA ALA A 280 9.58 16.08 -45.04
C ALA A 280 10.09 15.48 -43.72
N GLN A 281 10.29 14.15 -43.64
CA GLN A 281 10.85 13.50 -42.44
C GLN A 281 12.32 13.09 -42.55
N ASP A 282 12.91 13.09 -43.75
CA ASP A 282 14.34 12.76 -43.97
C ASP A 282 15.32 13.94 -43.84
N LEU A 283 14.86 15.10 -43.34
CA LEU A 283 15.69 16.29 -43.08
C LEU A 283 15.81 16.67 -41.59
N SER A 284 15.40 15.79 -40.67
CA SER A 284 15.59 15.97 -39.22
C SER A 284 16.58 14.99 -38.57
N GLU A 285 17.26 14.15 -39.36
CA GLU A 285 18.45 13.42 -38.91
C GLU A 285 19.69 13.92 -39.66
N LYS A 286 20.25 15.03 -39.17
CA LYS A 286 21.68 15.37 -39.29
C LYS A 286 22.12 16.27 -38.15
#